data_AF-A0A9D0GCV9-F1
#
_entry.id   AF-A0A9D0GCV9-F1
#
_cell.length_a   1.000
_cell.length_b   1.000
_cell.length_c   1.000
_cell.angle_alpha   90.00
_cell.angle_beta   90.00
_cell.angle_gamma   90.00
#
_symmetry.space_group_name_H-M   'P 1'
#
loop_
_entity.id
_entity.type
_entity.pdbx_description
1 polymer ?
#
loop_
_entity_poly.entity_id
_entity_poly.type
_entity_poly.pdbx_seq_one_letter_code
_entity_poly.pdbx_strand_id
1 'polypeptide(L)'
;FGLEKGETIAGVDVLRADHFLIMVSASGRVKRTKVSDLSLPERNWTVVMGLPDDPHERLIYSTVAPAGTHIVFYTQAGQVLRIDGDTVNPQQTGSATGVVGIRLRDGDQLVGVVTIPPDAADSELYAVVVSAMGYAHRFPAQELPVKSRGTLGVRVLNITRTSGPLAGLAIGSAKDHCDVYLKDGRRQRLAMAEIPKTARVARGQRLMQDPKRQPVAEVVILR
;
A
#
# COMPACT_ATOMS: atom_id res chain seq x y z
N PHE A 1 3.15 -4.59 28.93
CA PHE A 1 2.86 -5.08 27.56
C PHE A 1 1.84 -4.16 26.95
N GLY A 2 2.18 -3.55 25.83
CA GLY A 2 1.34 -2.56 25.19
C GLY A 2 2.17 -1.72 24.23
N LEU A 3 1.47 -0.96 23.40
CA LEU A 3 2.06 0.06 22.56
C LEU A 3 2.50 1.23 23.43
N GLU A 4 3.68 1.76 23.16
CA GLU A 4 4.14 3.01 23.74
C GLU A 4 3.34 4.21 23.20
N LYS A 5 3.45 5.36 23.86
CA LYS A 5 2.72 6.56 23.45
C LYS A 5 3.19 7.00 22.06
N GLY A 6 2.27 6.99 21.10
CA GLY A 6 2.54 7.38 19.71
C GLY A 6 2.83 6.21 18.78
N GLU A 7 2.98 4.99 19.31
CA GLU A 7 3.05 3.80 18.47
C GLU A 7 1.69 3.45 17.88
N THR A 8 1.72 2.91 16.66
CA THR A 8 0.54 2.52 15.91
C THR A 8 0.71 1.11 15.36
N ILE A 9 -0.40 0.40 15.21
CA ILE A 9 -0.40 -0.91 14.55
C ILE A 9 -0.30 -0.70 13.04
N ALA A 10 0.78 -1.17 12.42
CA ALA A 10 0.99 -1.09 10.96
C ALA A 10 0.37 -2.28 10.19
N GLY A 11 0.01 -3.36 10.90
CA GLY A 11 -0.67 -4.51 10.31
C GLY A 11 -0.94 -5.60 11.35
N VAL A 12 -1.91 -6.45 11.03
CA VAL A 12 -2.28 -7.64 11.80
C VAL A 12 -2.45 -8.77 10.80
N ASP A 13 -1.80 -9.90 11.04
CA ASP A 13 -1.83 -11.03 10.10
C ASP A 13 -1.69 -12.36 10.83
N VAL A 14 -1.99 -13.44 10.11
CA VAL A 14 -1.84 -14.82 10.59
C VAL A 14 -0.56 -15.40 10.03
N LEU A 15 0.34 -15.83 10.93
CA LEU A 15 1.61 -16.43 10.56
C LEU A 15 1.40 -17.77 9.86
N ARG A 16 2.15 -17.99 8.78
CA ARG A 16 2.24 -19.26 8.05
C ARG A 16 3.71 -19.58 7.83
N ALA A 17 4.14 -20.80 8.15
CA ALA A 17 5.56 -21.15 8.23
C ALA A 17 6.32 -20.99 6.90
N ASP A 18 5.63 -21.22 5.78
CA ASP A 18 6.12 -21.12 4.40
C ASP A 18 5.98 -19.71 3.78
N HIS A 19 5.58 -18.71 4.59
CA HIS A 19 5.39 -17.34 4.14
C HIS A 19 6.52 -16.40 4.60
N PHE A 20 6.45 -15.16 4.13
CA PHE A 20 7.34 -14.07 4.48
C PHE A 20 6.56 -12.96 5.16
N LEU A 21 7.12 -12.42 6.25
CA LEU A 21 6.74 -11.11 6.76
C LEU A 21 7.36 -10.05 5.84
N ILE A 22 6.50 -9.32 5.12
CA ILE A 22 6.85 -8.17 4.29
C ILE A 22 6.57 -6.91 5.11
N MET A 23 7.55 -6.01 5.20
CA MET A 23 7.46 -4.75 5.93
C MET A 23 7.90 -3.61 5.03
N VAL A 24 7.18 -2.49 5.08
CA VAL A 24 7.53 -1.27 4.35
C VAL A 24 7.49 -0.05 5.26
N SER A 25 8.55 0.73 5.17
CA SER A 25 8.77 1.96 5.93
C SER A 25 8.33 3.21 5.14
N ALA A 26 8.16 4.34 5.82
CA ALA A 26 7.67 5.59 5.24
C ALA A 26 8.60 6.16 4.16
N SER A 27 9.92 5.93 4.28
CA SER A 27 10.90 6.31 3.25
C SER A 27 10.94 5.37 2.03
N GLY A 28 10.10 4.32 2.02
CA GLY A 28 10.02 3.37 0.90
C GLY A 28 11.05 2.24 0.96
N ARG A 29 11.66 1.99 2.12
CA ARG A 29 12.44 0.75 2.34
C ARG A 29 11.50 -0.42 2.55
N VAL A 30 11.88 -1.56 1.98
CA VAL A 30 11.18 -2.85 2.10
C VAL A 30 12.10 -3.88 2.74
N LYS A 31 11.55 -4.66 3.67
CA LYS A 31 12.22 -5.82 4.27
C LYS A 31 11.33 -7.04 4.13
N ARG A 32 11.95 -8.18 3.84
CA ARG A 32 11.34 -9.50 3.91
C ARG A 32 12.06 -10.32 4.96
N THR A 33 11.31 -11.07 5.77
CA THR A 33 11.84 -12.05 6.71
C THR A 33 11.01 -13.32 6.57
N LYS A 34 11.64 -14.50 6.47
CA LYS A 34 10.88 -15.75 6.47
C LYS A 34 10.18 -15.88 7.81
N VAL A 35 8.93 -16.32 7.83
CA VAL A 35 8.20 -16.52 9.09
C VAL A 35 8.91 -17.54 9.97
N SER A 36 9.53 -18.58 9.38
CA SER A 36 10.36 -19.56 10.09
C SER A 36 11.56 -18.97 10.83
N ASP A 37 12.01 -17.78 10.44
CA ASP A 37 13.18 -17.12 11.02
C ASP A 37 12.79 -16.16 12.18
N LEU A 38 11.49 -15.93 12.39
CA LEU A 38 11.00 -15.03 13.44
C LEU A 38 11.08 -15.71 14.81
N SER A 39 11.79 -15.07 15.74
CA SER A 39 11.78 -15.44 17.15
C SER A 39 10.69 -14.66 17.88
N LEU A 40 9.55 -15.33 18.15
CA LEU A 40 8.36 -14.70 18.74
C LEU A 40 8.11 -15.24 20.17
N PRO A 41 8.77 -14.67 21.19
CA PRO A 41 8.49 -15.02 22.57
C PRO A 41 7.07 -14.58 22.95
N GLU A 42 6.31 -15.44 23.62
CA GLU A 42 4.88 -15.21 23.95
C GLU A 42 4.60 -13.92 24.75
N ARG A 43 5.62 -13.39 25.44
CA ARG A 43 5.49 -12.31 26.40
C ARG A 43 6.49 -11.20 26.17
N ASN A 44 6.98 -10.96 24.96
CA ASN A 44 7.84 -9.80 24.67
C ASN A 44 7.67 -9.35 23.23
N TRP A 45 7.85 -8.04 23.00
CA TRP A 45 7.96 -7.50 21.65
C TRP A 45 9.32 -7.89 21.05
N THR A 46 9.32 -8.29 19.78
CA THR A 46 10.54 -8.57 19.01
C THR A 46 10.73 -7.48 17.96
N VAL A 47 11.95 -6.93 17.88
CA VAL A 47 12.33 -6.05 16.77
C VAL A 47 12.40 -6.87 15.48
N VAL A 48 11.52 -6.58 14.54
CA VAL A 48 11.45 -7.26 13.24
C VAL A 48 11.99 -6.41 12.08
N MET A 49 12.14 -5.10 12.28
CA MET A 49 12.78 -4.17 11.35
C MET A 49 13.47 -3.06 12.13
N GLY A 50 14.74 -2.80 11.84
CA GLY A 50 15.41 -1.61 12.36
C GLY A 50 14.94 -0.39 11.58
N LEU A 51 14.55 0.66 12.28
CA LEU A 51 14.26 1.96 11.68
C LEU A 51 15.30 2.97 12.18
N PRO A 52 15.86 3.81 11.30
CA PRO A 52 16.62 4.98 11.72
C PRO A 52 15.87 5.81 12.77
N ASP A 53 16.63 6.44 13.67
CA ASP A 53 16.09 7.44 14.59
C ASP A 53 15.84 8.75 13.83
N ASP A 54 14.73 8.75 13.07
CA ASP A 54 14.25 9.86 12.26
C ASP A 54 12.74 10.01 12.51
N PRO A 55 12.24 11.19 12.93
CA PRO A 55 10.83 11.41 13.24
C PRO A 55 9.89 11.23 12.04
N HIS A 56 10.43 11.23 10.82
CA HIS A 56 9.67 10.96 9.59
C HIS A 56 9.69 9.50 9.19
N GLU A 57 10.56 8.68 9.79
CA GLU A 57 10.66 7.27 9.52
C GLU A 57 9.76 6.46 10.46
N ARG A 58 8.97 5.56 9.88
CA ARG A 58 8.06 4.67 10.62
C ARG A 58 7.68 3.51 9.73
N LEU A 59 7.26 2.41 10.35
CA LEU A 59 6.60 1.32 9.62
C LEU A 59 5.21 1.79 9.18
N ILE A 60 4.91 1.70 7.88
CA ILE A 60 3.59 2.10 7.34
C ILE A 60 2.76 0.91 6.84
N TYR A 61 3.39 -0.24 6.65
CA TYR A 61 2.72 -1.43 6.13
C TYR A 61 3.44 -2.70 6.56
N SER A 62 2.66 -3.72 6.93
CA SER A 62 3.15 -5.08 7.09
C SER A 62 2.11 -6.12 6.70
N THR A 63 2.54 -7.23 6.10
CA THR A 63 1.70 -8.39 5.80
C THR A 63 2.52 -9.67 5.78
N VAL A 64 1.86 -10.80 5.98
CA VAL A 64 2.40 -12.15 5.80
C VAL A 64 1.92 -12.70 4.47
N ALA A 65 2.84 -12.92 3.54
CA ALA A 65 2.49 -13.32 2.18
C ALA A 65 3.43 -14.42 1.64
N PRO A 66 2.95 -15.28 0.72
CA PRO A 66 3.78 -16.33 0.14
C PRO A 66 4.86 -15.75 -0.78
N ALA A 67 5.81 -16.59 -1.20
CA ALA A 67 6.71 -16.28 -2.31
C ALA A 67 5.92 -15.89 -3.59
N GLY A 68 6.54 -15.14 -4.50
CA GLY A 68 5.89 -14.64 -5.71
C GLY A 68 4.88 -13.51 -5.48
N THR A 69 4.69 -13.04 -4.25
CA THR A 69 3.82 -11.89 -3.97
C THR A 69 4.44 -10.61 -4.53
N HIS A 70 3.72 -9.89 -5.39
CA HIS A 70 4.14 -8.58 -5.86
C HIS A 70 3.81 -7.51 -4.82
N ILE A 71 4.68 -6.50 -4.71
CA ILE A 71 4.53 -5.36 -3.79
C ILE A 71 4.28 -4.11 -4.63
N VAL A 72 3.19 -3.40 -4.33
CA VAL A 72 2.74 -2.21 -5.06
C VAL A 72 2.77 -1.00 -4.14
N PHE A 73 3.75 -0.13 -4.35
CA PHE A 73 3.91 1.13 -3.62
C PHE A 73 3.13 2.23 -4.33
N TYR A 74 2.54 3.17 -3.60
CA TYR A 74 1.89 4.33 -4.20
C TYR A 74 2.13 5.62 -3.41
N THR A 75 2.43 6.69 -4.13
CA THR A 75 2.89 7.97 -3.55
C THR A 75 1.86 9.08 -3.69
N GLN A 76 2.02 10.13 -2.89
CA GLN A 76 1.14 11.29 -2.88
C GLN A 76 1.12 12.01 -4.23
N ALA A 77 2.25 12.04 -4.93
CA ALA A 77 2.38 12.60 -6.28
C ALA A 77 1.77 11.70 -7.39
N GLY A 78 1.05 10.64 -7.03
CA GLY A 78 0.34 9.77 -7.97
C GLY A 78 1.25 8.85 -8.76
N GLN A 79 2.42 8.50 -8.21
CA GLN A 79 3.27 7.43 -8.73
C GLN A 79 2.90 6.09 -8.10
N VAL A 80 3.01 5.02 -8.90
CA VAL A 80 2.81 3.65 -8.45
C VAL A 80 3.95 2.77 -8.97
N LEU A 81 4.59 2.03 -8.08
CA LEU A 81 5.62 1.06 -8.44
C LEU A 81 5.16 -0.34 -8.05
N ARG A 82 5.04 -1.23 -9.04
CA ARG A 82 4.86 -2.67 -8.82
C ARG A 82 6.22 -3.37 -8.98
N ILE A 83 6.65 -4.09 -7.97
CA ILE A 83 7.83 -4.95 -8.01
C ILE A 83 7.43 -6.40 -7.76
N ASP A 84 8.22 -7.32 -8.28
CA ASP A 84 8.23 -8.69 -7.79
C ASP A 84 8.90 -8.71 -6.41
N GLY A 85 8.18 -9.19 -5.38
CA GLY A 85 8.68 -9.28 -4.01
C GLY A 85 9.91 -10.16 -3.88
N ASP A 86 10.08 -11.18 -4.75
CA ASP A 86 11.24 -12.09 -4.80
C ASP A 86 12.54 -11.43 -5.22
N THR A 87 12.47 -10.21 -5.75
CA THR A 87 13.66 -9.36 -5.94
C THR A 87 14.20 -8.75 -4.64
N VAL A 88 13.50 -8.90 -3.52
CA VAL A 88 13.92 -8.52 -2.17
C VAL A 88 14.37 -9.78 -1.43
N ASN A 89 15.68 -9.97 -1.31
CA ASN A 89 16.22 -11.11 -0.56
C ASN A 89 15.81 -11.04 0.93
N PRO A 90 15.40 -12.16 1.55
CA PRO A 90 15.05 -12.20 2.96
C PRO A 90 16.23 -11.84 3.87
N GLN A 91 15.93 -11.14 4.96
CA GLN A 91 16.86 -10.76 6.01
C GLN A 91 16.37 -11.31 7.35
N GLN A 92 17.17 -12.17 7.98
CA GLN A 92 16.85 -12.78 9.27
C GLN A 92 17.03 -11.81 10.45
N THR A 93 18.08 -10.99 10.42
CA THR A 93 18.41 -10.09 11.52
C THR A 93 17.32 -9.05 11.75
N GLY A 94 16.72 -9.02 12.94
CA GLY A 94 15.65 -8.09 13.31
C GLY A 94 16.00 -6.61 13.11
N SER A 95 17.22 -6.20 13.51
CA SER A 95 17.72 -4.82 13.37
C SER A 95 18.06 -4.41 11.92
N ALA A 96 18.02 -5.32 10.94
CA ALA A 96 18.20 -4.94 9.55
C ALA A 96 17.07 -4.00 9.10
N THR A 97 17.44 -2.96 8.37
CA THR A 97 16.54 -1.87 7.95
C THR A 97 15.86 -2.12 6.60
N GLY A 98 16.04 -3.30 6.00
CA GLY A 98 15.57 -3.59 4.64
C GLY A 98 16.46 -2.98 3.56
N VAL A 99 15.92 -2.93 2.33
CA VAL A 99 16.55 -2.36 1.14
C VAL A 99 15.60 -1.36 0.47
N VAL A 100 16.08 -0.57 -0.47
CA VAL A 100 15.20 0.36 -1.22
C VAL A 100 14.13 -0.43 -2.00
N GLY A 101 12.86 -0.12 -1.77
CA GLY A 101 11.71 -0.63 -2.51
C GLY A 101 11.32 0.32 -3.63
N ILE A 102 10.95 1.56 -3.26
CA ILE A 102 10.63 2.67 -4.17
C ILE A 102 11.56 3.86 -3.92
N ARG A 103 11.90 4.61 -4.96
CA ARG A 103 12.55 5.92 -4.81
C ARG A 103 11.47 7.00 -4.81
N LEU A 104 11.48 7.86 -3.80
CA LEU A 104 10.61 9.03 -3.72
C LEU A 104 11.30 10.24 -4.38
N ARG A 105 10.52 11.11 -5.02
CA ARG A 105 11.01 12.43 -5.45
C ARG A 105 11.04 13.37 -4.27
N ASP A 106 11.80 14.46 -4.39
CA ASP A 106 11.79 15.53 -3.40
C ASP A 106 10.37 16.06 -3.20
N GLY A 107 9.93 16.08 -1.93
CA GLY A 107 8.59 16.49 -1.53
C GLY A 107 7.48 15.46 -1.78
N ASP A 108 7.78 14.29 -2.33
CA ASP A 108 6.84 13.18 -2.45
C ASP A 108 6.86 12.31 -1.18
N GLN A 109 5.73 11.66 -0.90
CA GLN A 109 5.57 10.79 0.27
C GLN A 109 4.96 9.47 -0.15
N LEU A 110 5.46 8.38 0.41
CA LEU A 110 4.81 7.09 0.28
C LEU A 110 3.50 7.12 1.08
N VAL A 111 2.37 6.95 0.39
CA VAL A 111 1.05 6.98 1.02
C VAL A 111 0.68 5.60 1.54
N GLY A 112 1.00 4.56 0.77
CA GLY A 112 0.76 3.20 1.23
C GLY A 112 1.31 2.14 0.29
N VAL A 113 0.97 0.90 0.63
CA VAL A 113 1.38 -0.30 -0.07
C VAL A 113 0.20 -1.25 -0.17
N VAL A 114 0.07 -1.93 -1.31
CA VAL A 114 -0.80 -3.10 -1.46
C VAL A 114 0.00 -4.27 -2.02
N THR A 115 -0.44 -5.50 -1.76
CA THR A 115 0.17 -6.71 -2.28
C THR A 115 -0.75 -7.41 -3.27
N ILE A 116 -0.15 -8.05 -4.27
CA ILE A 116 -0.85 -8.91 -5.22
C ILE A 116 -0.26 -10.32 -5.04
N PRO A 117 -1.01 -11.26 -4.46
CA PRO A 117 -0.52 -12.63 -4.30
C PRO A 117 -0.40 -13.32 -5.67
N PRO A 118 0.46 -14.35 -5.79
CA PRO A 118 0.79 -14.96 -7.08
C PRO A 118 -0.43 -15.61 -7.77
N ASP A 119 -1.35 -16.18 -6.99
CA ASP A 119 -2.59 -16.80 -7.48
C ASP A 119 -3.58 -15.78 -8.08
N ALA A 120 -3.52 -14.53 -7.64
CA ALA A 120 -4.33 -13.44 -8.17
C ALA A 120 -3.69 -12.75 -9.40
N ALA A 121 -2.43 -13.05 -9.73
CA ALA A 121 -1.71 -12.36 -10.80
C ALA A 121 -2.35 -12.54 -12.19
N ASP A 122 -2.99 -13.70 -12.42
CA ASP A 122 -3.68 -14.05 -13.68
C ASP A 122 -5.18 -13.74 -13.67
N SER A 123 -5.70 -13.23 -12.55
CA SER A 123 -7.10 -12.85 -12.43
C SER A 123 -7.38 -11.49 -13.08
N GLU A 124 -8.63 -11.25 -13.50
CA GLU A 124 -9.08 -9.94 -13.98
C GLU A 124 -9.22 -8.95 -12.80
N LEU A 125 -8.07 -8.39 -12.40
CA LEU A 125 -7.97 -7.40 -11.33
C LEU A 125 -8.02 -5.97 -11.87
N TYR A 126 -8.57 -5.08 -11.05
CA TYR A 126 -8.64 -3.66 -11.27
C TYR A 126 -7.89 -2.93 -10.16
N ALA A 127 -7.08 -1.94 -10.54
CA ALA A 127 -6.56 -0.96 -9.61
C ALA A 127 -7.56 0.20 -9.51
N VAL A 128 -8.00 0.51 -8.29
CA VAL A 128 -8.78 1.70 -7.95
C VAL A 128 -7.84 2.73 -7.39
N VAL A 129 -7.96 3.95 -7.89
CA VAL A 129 -7.17 5.10 -7.46
C VAL A 129 -8.14 6.14 -6.93
N VAL A 130 -7.87 6.67 -5.73
CA VAL A 130 -8.71 7.68 -5.08
C VAL A 130 -7.87 8.88 -4.67
N SER A 131 -8.26 10.07 -5.11
CA SER A 131 -7.62 11.31 -4.73
C SER A 131 -8.13 11.83 -3.39
N ALA A 132 -7.38 12.74 -2.76
CA ALA A 132 -7.73 13.35 -1.48
C ALA A 132 -9.11 14.01 -1.48
N MET A 133 -9.54 14.60 -2.62
CA MET A 133 -10.86 15.25 -2.75
C MET A 133 -11.97 14.32 -3.25
N GLY A 134 -11.72 13.00 -3.26
CA GLY A 134 -12.73 11.99 -3.56
C GLY A 134 -12.98 11.74 -5.03
N TYR A 135 -12.02 12.08 -5.90
CA TYR A 135 -12.05 11.65 -7.30
C TYR A 135 -11.51 10.22 -7.39
N ALA A 136 -12.22 9.37 -8.12
CA ALA A 136 -11.84 7.99 -8.29
C ALA A 136 -12.02 7.51 -9.73
N HIS A 137 -11.15 6.61 -10.14
CA HIS A 137 -11.29 5.79 -11.34
C HIS A 137 -10.66 4.43 -11.10
N ARG A 138 -10.97 3.49 -12.00
CA ARG A 138 -10.31 2.19 -12.04
C ARG A 138 -9.76 1.89 -13.42
N PHE A 139 -8.75 1.04 -13.47
CA PHE A 139 -8.17 0.53 -14.70
C PHE A 139 -7.64 -0.91 -14.46
N PRO A 140 -7.47 -1.73 -15.51
CA PRO A 140 -6.89 -3.07 -15.37
C PRO A 140 -5.55 -3.03 -14.63
N ALA A 141 -5.38 -3.84 -13.59
CA ALA A 141 -4.17 -3.85 -12.76
C ALA A 141 -2.91 -4.25 -13.56
N GLN A 142 -3.09 -4.95 -14.69
CA GLN A 142 -2.03 -5.29 -15.64
C GLN A 142 -1.36 -4.05 -16.26
N GLU A 143 -2.03 -2.89 -16.29
CA GLU A 143 -1.41 -1.62 -16.72
C GLU A 143 -0.38 -1.06 -15.70
N LEU A 144 -0.22 -1.72 -14.55
CA LEU A 144 0.90 -1.53 -13.63
C LEU A 144 2.01 -2.55 -13.99
N PRO A 145 2.97 -2.17 -14.85
CA PRO A 145 4.04 -3.07 -15.23
C PRO A 145 4.92 -3.38 -14.02
N VAL A 146 5.38 -4.63 -13.94
CA VAL A 146 6.44 -5.00 -13.00
C VAL A 146 7.73 -4.29 -13.42
N LYS A 147 8.38 -3.61 -12.46
CA LYS A 147 9.63 -2.87 -12.67
C LYS A 147 10.63 -3.21 -11.58
N SER A 148 11.89 -2.84 -11.82
CA SER A 148 12.95 -2.96 -10.82
C SER A 148 12.68 -2.05 -9.61
N ARG A 149 13.15 -2.51 -8.45
CA ARG A 149 13.18 -1.74 -7.20
C ARG A 149 13.95 -0.43 -7.34
N GLY A 150 13.65 0.54 -6.49
CA GLY A 150 14.33 1.82 -6.44
C GLY A 150 14.08 2.73 -7.65
N THR A 151 13.10 2.38 -8.49
CA THR A 151 12.61 3.26 -9.55
C THR A 151 11.48 4.15 -9.02
N LEU A 152 11.08 5.15 -9.82
CA LEU A 152 10.01 6.09 -9.45
C LEU A 152 8.59 5.54 -9.67
N GLY A 153 8.45 4.39 -10.36
CA GLY A 153 7.15 3.87 -10.77
C GLY A 153 6.55 4.56 -12.01
N VAL A 154 5.24 4.47 -12.14
CA VAL A 154 4.43 5.01 -13.23
C VAL A 154 3.31 5.88 -12.69
N ARG A 155 2.88 6.89 -13.46
CA ARG A 155 1.77 7.76 -13.07
C ARG A 155 0.43 7.03 -13.19
N VAL A 156 -0.45 7.22 -12.22
CA VAL A 156 -1.82 6.66 -12.21
C VAL A 156 -2.92 7.71 -11.96
N LEU A 157 -2.55 8.94 -11.63
CA LEU A 157 -3.52 10.00 -11.35
C LEU A 157 -3.11 11.29 -12.05
N ASN A 158 -4.04 11.89 -12.79
CA ASN A 158 -3.91 13.26 -13.25
C ASN A 158 -4.33 14.23 -12.13
N ILE A 159 -3.39 14.52 -11.23
CA ILE A 159 -3.56 15.46 -10.12
C ILE A 159 -3.83 16.87 -10.65
N THR A 160 -4.95 17.45 -10.21
CA THR A 160 -5.30 18.86 -10.40
C THR A 160 -5.55 19.53 -9.06
N ARG A 161 -5.68 20.87 -9.05
CA ARG A 161 -6.09 21.62 -7.86
C ARG A 161 -7.43 21.13 -7.28
N THR A 162 -8.33 20.61 -8.11
CA THR A 162 -9.65 20.12 -7.68
C THR A 162 -9.62 18.67 -7.19
N SER A 163 -8.76 17.81 -7.75
CA SER A 163 -8.65 16.43 -7.28
C SER A 163 -7.83 16.32 -5.99
N GLY A 164 -6.83 17.18 -5.83
CA GLY A 164 -5.79 16.98 -4.84
C GLY A 164 -4.91 15.75 -5.15
N PRO A 165 -3.98 15.42 -4.25
CA PRO A 165 -3.03 14.33 -4.41
C PRO A 165 -3.69 12.95 -4.38
N LEU A 166 -2.92 11.91 -4.70
CA LEU A 166 -3.35 10.52 -4.48
C LEU A 166 -3.44 10.25 -2.98
N ALA A 167 -4.57 9.71 -2.52
CA ALA A 167 -4.83 9.40 -1.12
C ALA A 167 -4.99 7.90 -0.86
N GLY A 168 -5.35 7.10 -1.86
CA GLY A 168 -5.44 5.67 -1.69
C GLY A 168 -5.40 4.92 -3.01
N LEU A 169 -4.88 3.69 -2.94
CA LEU A 169 -4.90 2.73 -4.03
C LEU A 169 -5.31 1.37 -3.47
N ALA A 170 -6.15 0.69 -4.24
CA ALA A 170 -6.71 -0.59 -3.86
C ALA A 170 -6.74 -1.52 -5.09
N ILE A 171 -6.54 -2.82 -4.91
CA ILE A 171 -6.55 -3.80 -6.02
C ILE A 171 -7.52 -4.93 -5.70
N GLY A 172 -8.47 -5.17 -6.60
CA GLY A 172 -9.52 -6.17 -6.41
C GLY A 172 -10.21 -6.56 -7.71
N SER A 173 -11.12 -7.52 -7.62
CA SER A 173 -11.96 -7.96 -8.73
C SER A 173 -13.12 -6.98 -8.96
N ALA A 174 -13.76 -7.03 -10.13
CA ALA A 174 -14.96 -6.22 -10.42
C ALA A 174 -16.16 -6.53 -9.51
N LYS A 175 -16.13 -7.64 -8.77
CA LYS A 175 -17.18 -8.07 -7.82
C LYS A 175 -16.95 -7.53 -6.40
N ASP A 176 -15.75 -7.00 -6.13
CA ASP A 176 -15.36 -6.54 -4.80
C ASP A 176 -16.01 -5.19 -4.47
N HIS A 177 -15.94 -4.80 -3.20
CA HIS A 177 -16.30 -3.47 -2.75
C HIS A 177 -15.05 -2.70 -2.30
N CYS A 178 -15.04 -1.41 -2.62
CA CYS A 178 -14.03 -0.46 -2.18
C CYS A 178 -14.63 0.40 -1.08
N ASP A 179 -14.07 0.31 0.12
CA ASP A 179 -14.42 1.17 1.24
C ASP A 179 -13.41 2.32 1.33
N VAL A 180 -13.93 3.55 1.33
CA VAL A 180 -13.16 4.78 1.47
C VAL A 180 -13.47 5.42 2.82
N TYR A 181 -12.43 5.67 3.60
CA TYR A 181 -12.52 6.32 4.90
C TYR A 181 -12.06 7.77 4.78
N LEU A 182 -12.86 8.69 5.29
CA LEU A 182 -12.54 10.11 5.39
C LEU A 182 -11.85 10.40 6.72
N LYS A 183 -11.10 11.51 6.79
CA LYS A 183 -10.36 11.90 8.01
C LYS A 183 -11.23 12.10 9.26
N ASP A 184 -12.54 12.33 9.09
CA ASP A 184 -13.48 12.45 10.20
C ASP A 184 -14.14 11.12 10.61
N GLY A 185 -13.63 9.99 10.10
CA GLY A 185 -14.08 8.65 10.43
C GLY A 185 -15.30 8.18 9.64
N ARG A 186 -15.86 9.01 8.75
CA ARG A 186 -16.94 8.55 7.86
C ARG A 186 -16.42 7.57 6.82
N ARG A 187 -17.27 6.61 6.50
CA ARG A 187 -17.02 5.53 5.56
C ARG A 187 -17.97 5.64 4.38
N GLN A 188 -17.46 5.47 3.17
CA GLN A 188 -18.25 5.34 1.94
C GLN A 188 -17.88 4.03 1.25
N ARG A 189 -18.87 3.17 1.02
CA ARG A 189 -18.71 1.92 0.28
C ARG A 189 -19.09 2.14 -1.17
N LEU A 190 -18.24 1.71 -2.09
CA LEU A 190 -18.46 1.78 -3.54
C LEU A 190 -18.32 0.37 -4.13
N ALA A 191 -19.29 -0.06 -4.94
CA ALA A 191 -19.11 -1.27 -5.72
C ALA A 191 -18.01 -1.03 -6.76
N MET A 192 -17.07 -1.98 -6.89
CA MET A 192 -15.97 -1.85 -7.85
C MET A 192 -16.47 -1.57 -9.27
N ALA A 193 -17.57 -2.22 -9.66
CA ALA A 193 -18.19 -2.07 -10.97
C ALA A 193 -18.69 -0.63 -11.26
N GLU A 194 -19.13 0.11 -10.24
CA GLU A 194 -19.66 1.48 -10.34
C GLU A 194 -18.56 2.54 -10.46
N ILE A 195 -17.32 2.20 -10.06
CA ILE A 195 -16.17 3.09 -10.24
C ILE A 195 -15.85 3.16 -11.74
N PRO A 196 -15.71 4.36 -12.33
CA PRO A 196 -15.55 4.50 -13.76
C PRO A 196 -14.25 3.86 -14.23
N LYS A 197 -14.37 2.97 -15.23
CA LYS A 197 -13.22 2.39 -15.92
C LYS A 197 -12.66 3.42 -16.90
N THR A 198 -11.41 3.81 -16.72
CA THR A 198 -10.72 4.79 -17.57
C THR A 198 -9.33 4.29 -17.97
N ALA A 199 -8.60 5.06 -18.77
CA ALA A 199 -7.16 4.86 -18.90
C ALA A 199 -6.46 4.99 -17.53
N ARG A 200 -5.30 4.33 -17.38
CA ARG A 200 -4.48 4.41 -16.16
C ARG A 200 -4.22 5.82 -15.68
N VAL A 201 -3.88 6.75 -16.59
CA VAL A 201 -3.66 8.16 -16.24
C VAL A 201 -4.93 8.95 -16.50
N ALA A 202 -5.77 9.06 -15.49
CA ALA A 202 -6.98 9.86 -15.53
C ALA A 202 -7.14 10.65 -14.23
N ARG A 203 -8.03 11.65 -14.23
CA ARG A 203 -8.47 12.30 -12.99
C ARG A 203 -9.56 11.47 -12.29
N GLY A 204 -10.35 10.73 -13.06
CA GLY A 204 -11.56 10.06 -12.58
C GLY A 204 -12.75 10.99 -12.37
N GLN A 205 -13.79 10.44 -11.75
CA GLN A 205 -15.02 11.15 -11.39
C GLN A 205 -15.08 11.36 -9.88
N ARG A 206 -15.76 12.42 -9.45
CA ARG A 206 -15.94 12.68 -8.03
C ARG A 206 -17.05 11.79 -7.49
N LEU A 207 -16.68 10.65 -6.92
CA LEU A 207 -17.62 9.68 -6.35
C LEU A 207 -17.96 9.99 -4.90
N MET A 208 -17.04 10.64 -4.18
CA MET A 208 -17.28 11.02 -2.79
C MET A 208 -17.72 12.49 -2.74
N GLN A 209 -19.02 12.68 -2.55
CA GLN A 209 -19.57 14.00 -2.26
C GLN A 209 -19.55 14.20 -0.75
N ASP A 210 -18.52 14.90 -0.28
CA ASP A 210 -18.51 15.36 1.10
C ASP A 210 -18.88 16.86 1.17
N PRO A 211 -20.03 17.22 1.77
CA PRO A 211 -20.39 18.62 2.05
C PRO A 211 -19.32 19.35 2.87
N LYS A 212 -18.63 18.64 3.77
CA LYS A 212 -17.56 19.21 4.62
C LYS A 212 -16.18 19.24 3.94
N ARG A 213 -16.06 18.67 2.73
CA ARG A 213 -14.81 18.56 1.96
C ARG A 213 -13.64 17.96 2.76
N GLN A 214 -13.93 17.04 3.67
CA GLN A 214 -12.95 16.26 4.40
C GLN A 214 -12.12 15.43 3.43
N PRO A 215 -10.78 15.46 3.56
CA PRO A 215 -9.92 14.63 2.74
C PRO A 215 -10.15 13.13 3.00
N VAL A 216 -9.93 12.35 1.96
CA VAL A 216 -9.76 10.89 2.08
C VAL A 216 -8.54 10.58 2.95
N ALA A 217 -8.71 9.66 3.90
CA ALA A 217 -7.67 9.18 4.80
C ALA A 217 -7.12 7.83 4.34
N GLU A 218 -7.99 6.90 3.95
CA GLU A 218 -7.61 5.53 3.61
C GLU A 218 -8.59 4.92 2.62
N VAL A 219 -8.11 3.96 1.83
CA VAL A 219 -8.92 3.18 0.88
C VAL A 219 -8.58 1.71 1.06
N VAL A 220 -9.61 0.89 1.26
CA VAL A 220 -9.46 -0.54 1.54
C VAL A 220 -10.39 -1.33 0.63
N ILE A 221 -9.91 -2.45 0.07
CA ILE A 221 -10.79 -3.44 -0.55
C ILE A 221 -11.28 -4.40 0.53
N LEU A 222 -12.59 -4.58 0.59
CA LEU A 222 -13.20 -5.65 1.37
C LEU A 222 -13.66 -6.73 0.40
N ARG A 223 -13.13 -7.94 0.64
CA ARG A 223 -13.50 -9.17 -0.05
C ARG A 223 -14.55 -9.92 0.75
#